data_AF-A0AAV5SXZ3-F1
#
_entry.id   AF-A0AAV5SXZ3-F1
#
_cell.length_a   1.000
_cell.length_b   1.000
_cell.length_c   1.000
_cell.angle_alpha   90.00
_cell.angle_beta   90.00
_cell.angle_gamma   90.00
#
_symmetry.space_group_name_H-M   'P 1'
#
loop_
_entity.id
_entity.type
_entity.pdbx_description
1 polymer ?
#
loop_
_entity_poly.entity_id
_entity_poly.type
_entity_poly.pdbx_seq_one_letter_code
_entity_poly.pdbx_strand_id
1 'polypeptide(L)'
;MSLFDSIARAKSNLRKVEVQRTLEDGSCIVEKRSADGTFIAVEEESLPTVSEEPTVSSGESTVSKRRLKKVERARRLGFVVDLKPDLQCAGVAPGVFIGSQDVAADIQLLRANKITHVVNAATGIRCFFEKQFKYHLIKILDDPSEDIKSSLMPALDFMRHAVDSGGAVSLHFLTFDLPCKTDIPVFVHCNAGISRSSTVCIAYLIHYADHTVNSAIEHIKSVRPVIRPNDGFLVQLRSFEEESRQLKELN
;
A
#
# COMPACT_ATOMS: atom_id res chain seq x y z
N MET A 1 -45.17 18.62 -8.06
CA MET A 1 -45.04 17.44 -8.95
C MET A 1 -46.26 16.58 -8.74
N SER A 2 -46.95 16.20 -9.82
CA SER A 2 -48.21 15.44 -9.70
C SER A 2 -47.93 13.99 -9.32
N LEU A 3 -48.90 13.32 -8.69
CA LEU A 3 -48.80 11.90 -8.35
C LEU A 3 -48.55 11.02 -9.59
N PHE A 4 -49.01 11.45 -10.77
CA PHE A 4 -48.77 10.81 -12.05
C PHE A 4 -47.29 10.86 -12.48
N ASP A 5 -46.59 11.97 -12.24
CA ASP A 5 -45.16 12.09 -12.53
C ASP A 5 -44.31 11.19 -11.61
N SER A 6 -44.80 10.93 -10.40
CA SER A 6 -44.14 10.05 -9.43
C SER A 6 -44.29 8.58 -9.81
N ILE A 7 -45.43 8.18 -10.37
CA ILE A 7 -45.67 6.80 -10.85
C ILE A 7 -44.87 6.55 -12.15
N ALA A 8 -44.76 7.54 -13.05
CA ALA A 8 -43.96 7.43 -14.26
C ALA A 8 -42.45 7.25 -13.95
N ARG A 9 -41.91 7.97 -12.96
CA ARG A 9 -40.54 7.78 -12.47
C ARG A 9 -40.32 6.46 -11.73
N ALA A 10 -41.33 5.98 -10.99
CA ALA A 10 -41.24 4.69 -10.34
C ALA A 10 -41.18 3.55 -11.37
N LYS A 11 -41.90 3.67 -12.49
CA LYS A 11 -41.86 2.69 -13.59
C LYS A 11 -40.55 2.72 -14.39
N SER A 12 -39.91 3.89 -14.58
CA SER A 12 -38.62 3.97 -15.27
C SER A 12 -37.42 3.46 -14.45
N ASN A 13 -37.61 3.23 -13.14
CA ASN A 13 -36.58 2.74 -12.22
C ASN A 13 -36.73 1.25 -11.85
N LEU A 14 -37.68 0.54 -12.45
CA LEU A 14 -37.75 -0.91 -12.35
C LEU A 14 -36.62 -1.52 -13.19
N ARG A 15 -35.59 -2.01 -12.50
CA ARG A 15 -34.47 -2.76 -13.08
C ARG A 15 -35.01 -3.86 -14.01
N LYS A 16 -34.36 -4.10 -15.17
CA LYS A 16 -34.55 -5.33 -15.95
C LYS A 16 -34.32 -6.50 -15.00
N VAL A 17 -35.39 -7.21 -14.64
CA VAL A 17 -35.30 -8.40 -13.81
C VAL A 17 -34.95 -9.54 -14.76
N GLU A 18 -33.68 -9.93 -14.74
CA GLU A 18 -33.24 -11.22 -15.29
C GLU A 18 -33.47 -12.27 -14.20
N VAL A 19 -34.22 -13.32 -14.53
CA VAL A 19 -34.48 -14.43 -13.62
C VAL A 19 -33.78 -15.64 -14.20
N GLN A 20 -32.86 -16.20 -13.42
CA GLN A 20 -32.21 -17.46 -13.75
C GLN A 20 -33.06 -18.59 -13.17
N ARG A 21 -33.50 -19.52 -14.03
CA ARG A 21 -34.25 -20.71 -13.62
C ARG A 21 -33.44 -21.94 -14.01
N THR A 22 -33.30 -22.86 -13.07
CA THR A 22 -32.66 -24.16 -13.28
C THR A 22 -33.73 -25.19 -13.64
N LEU A 23 -33.53 -25.90 -14.75
CA LEU A 23 -34.41 -26.99 -15.19
C LEU A 23 -34.03 -28.29 -14.47
N GLU A 24 -34.91 -29.29 -14.53
CA GLU A 24 -34.75 -30.56 -13.80
C GLU A 24 -33.54 -31.39 -14.25
N ASP A 25 -32.97 -31.09 -15.42
CA ASP A 25 -31.74 -31.67 -15.95
C ASP A 25 -30.46 -30.95 -15.47
N GLY A 26 -30.59 -29.89 -14.66
CA GLY A 26 -29.48 -29.10 -14.13
C GLY A 26 -29.01 -27.96 -15.04
N SER A 27 -29.60 -27.79 -16.23
CA SER A 27 -29.30 -26.65 -17.10
C SER A 27 -29.93 -25.35 -16.57
N CYS A 28 -29.26 -24.21 -16.75
CA CYS A 28 -29.77 -22.90 -16.32
C CYS A 28 -30.13 -22.06 -17.54
N ILE A 29 -31.38 -21.58 -17.58
CA ILE A 29 -31.84 -20.62 -18.59
C ILE A 29 -32.02 -19.24 -17.97
N VAL A 30 -31.61 -18.19 -18.70
CA VAL A 30 -31.80 -16.79 -18.29
C VAL A 30 -32.95 -16.20 -19.10
N GLU A 31 -34.05 -15.90 -18.40
CA GLU A 31 -35.23 -15.30 -19.02
C GLU A 31 -35.26 -13.79 -18.76
N LYS A 32 -35.54 -13.01 -19.80
CA LYS A 32 -35.74 -11.55 -19.70
C LYS A 32 -37.21 -11.20 -19.78
N ARG A 33 -37.66 -10.35 -18.86
CA ARG A 33 -39.01 -9.79 -18.92
C ARG A 33 -39.09 -8.69 -19.98
N SER A 34 -39.94 -8.89 -20.98
CA SER A 34 -40.31 -7.86 -21.95
C SER A 34 -41.18 -6.78 -21.30
N ALA A 35 -41.26 -5.60 -21.93
CA ALA A 35 -42.00 -4.45 -21.41
C ALA A 35 -43.50 -4.74 -21.16
N ASP A 36 -44.05 -5.73 -21.86
CA ASP A 36 -45.45 -6.16 -21.79
C ASP A 36 -45.71 -7.20 -20.69
N GLY A 37 -44.65 -7.64 -20.00
CA GLY A 37 -44.72 -8.49 -18.81
C GLY A 37 -44.48 -9.97 -19.03
N THR A 38 -44.29 -10.43 -20.27
CA THR A 38 -43.94 -11.81 -20.68
C THR A 38 -42.43 -12.06 -20.64
N PHE A 39 -42.02 -13.32 -20.49
CA PHE A 39 -40.61 -13.75 -20.40
C PHE A 39 -40.17 -14.46 -21.67
N ILE A 40 -38.98 -14.12 -22.19
CA ILE A 40 -38.40 -14.71 -23.41
C ILE A 40 -37.00 -15.26 -23.10
N ALA A 41 -36.71 -16.48 -23.54
CA ALA A 41 -35.42 -17.14 -23.40
C ALA A 41 -34.38 -16.53 -24.34
N VAL A 42 -33.13 -16.41 -23.89
CA VAL A 42 -32.00 -15.89 -24.68
C VAL A 42 -31.08 -17.06 -25.02
N GLU A 43 -30.93 -17.39 -26.30
CA GLU A 43 -29.97 -18.42 -26.75
C GLU A 43 -28.55 -17.84 -26.86
N GLU A 44 -27.56 -18.60 -26.37
CA GLU A 44 -26.13 -18.28 -26.40
C GLU A 44 -25.50 -18.63 -27.76
N GLU A 45 -24.86 -17.67 -28.42
CA GLU A 45 -23.90 -17.95 -29.50
C GLU A 45 -22.49 -18.25 -28.93
N SER A 46 -21.84 -19.23 -29.56
CA SER A 46 -20.83 -20.15 -29.03
C SER A 46 -19.38 -19.63 -28.89
N LEU A 47 -18.74 -20.16 -27.83
CA LEU A 47 -17.32 -20.27 -27.40
C LEU A 47 -16.19 -20.31 -28.46
N PRO A 48 -14.92 -20.09 -28.03
CA PRO A 48 -14.09 -21.27 -27.72
C PRO A 48 -13.39 -21.27 -26.34
N THR A 49 -13.29 -22.49 -25.84
CA THR A 49 -12.75 -23.06 -24.59
C THR A 49 -11.23 -22.99 -24.42
N VAL A 50 -10.72 -22.81 -23.19
CA VAL A 50 -9.64 -23.64 -22.57
C VAL A 50 -9.79 -23.61 -21.02
N SER A 51 -9.54 -24.79 -20.45
CA SER A 51 -9.74 -25.43 -19.15
C SER A 51 -9.19 -24.84 -17.83
N GLU A 52 -9.98 -25.14 -16.78
CA GLU A 52 -9.65 -25.58 -15.39
C GLU A 52 -9.25 -24.58 -14.28
N GLU A 53 -10.10 -24.52 -13.24
CA GLU A 53 -9.86 -23.90 -11.91
C GLU A 53 -9.24 -24.90 -10.90
N PRO A 54 -8.84 -24.46 -9.68
CA PRO A 54 -9.83 -24.48 -8.58
C PRO A 54 -9.85 -23.25 -7.66
N THR A 55 -11.06 -22.72 -7.46
CA THR A 55 -11.70 -22.17 -6.25
C THR A 55 -10.87 -21.90 -4.97
N VAL A 56 -10.95 -20.68 -4.40
CA VAL A 56 -11.34 -20.41 -2.99
C VAL A 56 -11.90 -18.97 -2.87
N SER A 57 -13.04 -18.86 -2.18
CA SER A 57 -13.83 -17.69 -1.81
C SER A 57 -13.11 -16.64 -0.94
N SER A 58 -13.41 -15.34 -1.14
CA SER A 58 -14.15 -14.51 -0.16
C SER A 58 -14.10 -13.01 -0.49
N GLY A 59 -15.27 -12.37 -0.63
CA GLY A 59 -15.51 -10.95 -0.33
C GLY A 59 -14.97 -9.92 -1.33
N GLU A 60 -15.57 -9.78 -2.51
CA GLU A 60 -15.16 -8.73 -3.46
C GLU A 60 -15.76 -7.35 -3.11
N SER A 61 -14.88 -6.45 -2.70
CA SER A 61 -15.12 -5.00 -2.76
C SER A 61 -15.27 -4.57 -4.23
N THR A 62 -16.45 -4.12 -4.64
CA THR A 62 -16.70 -3.75 -6.03
C THR A 62 -15.81 -2.59 -6.49
N VAL A 63 -14.85 -2.87 -7.37
CA VAL A 63 -13.93 -1.89 -7.95
C VAL A 63 -14.67 -1.02 -8.98
N SER A 64 -14.52 0.31 -8.92
CA SER A 64 -15.24 1.22 -9.82
C SER A 64 -14.85 1.03 -11.30
N LYS A 65 -15.81 1.25 -12.22
CA LYS A 65 -15.60 1.15 -13.70
C LYS A 65 -14.41 1.98 -14.21
N ARG A 66 -14.13 3.13 -13.56
CA ARG A 66 -12.99 3.99 -13.89
C ARG A 66 -11.65 3.35 -13.50
N ARG A 67 -11.62 2.64 -12.37
CA ARG A 67 -10.43 1.93 -11.86
C ARG A 67 -10.16 0.69 -12.73
N LEU A 68 -11.19 -0.04 -13.15
CA LEU A 68 -11.08 -1.15 -14.12
C LEU A 68 -10.46 -0.73 -15.46
N LYS A 69 -10.89 0.41 -16.03
CA LYS A 69 -10.34 0.90 -17.31
C LYS A 69 -8.86 1.33 -17.22
N LYS A 70 -8.45 1.87 -16.06
CA LYS A 70 -7.03 2.21 -15.79
C LYS A 70 -6.19 0.94 -15.59
N VAL A 71 -6.75 -0.07 -14.91
CA VAL A 71 -6.14 -1.39 -14.72
C VAL A 71 -5.91 -2.07 -16.06
N GLU A 72 -6.91 -2.07 -16.94
CA GLU A 72 -6.80 -2.68 -18.27
C GLU A 72 -5.70 -2.02 -19.12
N ARG A 73 -5.60 -0.68 -19.06
CA ARG A 73 -4.54 0.06 -19.75
C ARG A 73 -3.15 -0.26 -19.20
N ALA A 74 -3.01 -0.37 -17.88
CA ALA A 74 -1.74 -0.73 -17.25
C ALA A 74 -1.33 -2.18 -17.57
N ARG A 75 -2.28 -3.12 -17.60
CA ARG A 75 -2.04 -4.51 -18.05
C ARG A 75 -1.55 -4.58 -19.50
N ARG A 76 -2.13 -3.81 -20.41
CA ARG A 76 -1.68 -3.73 -21.82
C ARG A 76 -0.25 -3.21 -21.98
N LEU A 77 0.27 -2.48 -20.99
CA LEU A 77 1.64 -1.97 -20.94
C LEU A 77 2.58 -2.90 -20.18
N GLY A 78 2.14 -4.11 -19.82
CA GLY A 78 2.95 -5.09 -19.09
C GLY A 78 3.04 -4.85 -17.57
N PHE A 79 2.26 -3.91 -17.02
CA PHE A 79 2.22 -3.70 -15.58
C PHE A 79 1.26 -4.70 -14.91
N VAL A 80 1.75 -5.39 -13.88
CA VAL A 80 0.90 -6.13 -12.94
C VAL A 80 0.15 -5.11 -12.09
N VAL A 81 -1.18 -5.15 -12.12
CA VAL A 81 -2.01 -4.22 -11.37
C VAL A 81 -2.66 -4.97 -10.22
N ASP A 82 -2.20 -4.67 -9.01
CA ASP A 82 -2.82 -5.17 -7.79
C ASP A 82 -4.14 -4.42 -7.54
N LEU A 83 -5.21 -5.19 -7.36
CA LEU A 83 -6.56 -4.68 -7.11
C LEU A 83 -6.90 -4.69 -5.63
N LYS A 84 -6.12 -5.40 -4.81
CA LYS A 84 -6.33 -5.49 -3.37
C LYS A 84 -5.58 -4.34 -2.70
N PRO A 85 -6.27 -3.46 -1.96
CA PRO A 85 -5.58 -2.41 -1.22
C PRO A 85 -4.69 -3.04 -0.14
N ASP A 86 -3.44 -2.60 -0.06
CA ASP A 86 -2.51 -3.02 0.99
C ASP A 86 -2.48 -1.96 2.10
N LEU A 87 -3.37 -2.13 3.08
CA LEU A 87 -3.49 -1.25 4.25
C LEU A 87 -2.63 -1.72 5.44
N GLN A 88 -1.67 -2.62 5.22
CA GLN A 88 -0.79 -3.09 6.29
C GLN A 88 0.25 -2.01 6.63
N CYS A 89 0.13 -1.43 7.82
CA CYS A 89 1.15 -0.59 8.43
C CYS A 89 1.92 -1.43 9.46
N ALA A 90 3.17 -1.78 9.15
CA ALA A 90 3.98 -2.66 9.99
C ALA A 90 5.02 -1.85 10.78
N GLY A 91 5.17 -2.13 12.07
CA GLY A 91 6.21 -1.54 12.91
C GLY A 91 7.57 -2.22 12.68
N VAL A 92 8.57 -1.45 12.29
CA VAL A 92 9.94 -1.91 12.02
C VAL A 92 10.83 -1.75 13.24
N ALA A 93 10.75 -0.60 13.90
CA ALA A 93 11.50 -0.24 15.09
C ALA A 93 10.62 0.67 15.96
N PRO A 94 10.99 0.96 17.22
CA PRO A 94 10.28 1.96 18.02
C PRO A 94 10.13 3.28 17.25
N GLY A 95 8.89 3.72 17.05
CA GLY A 95 8.58 4.92 16.28
C GLY A 95 8.77 4.83 14.76
N VAL A 96 9.08 3.67 14.16
CA VAL A 96 9.29 3.53 12.71
C VAL A 96 8.34 2.50 12.12
N PHE A 97 7.58 2.92 11.11
CA PHE A 97 6.59 2.11 10.42
C PHE A 97 6.85 2.04 8.92
N ILE A 98 6.44 0.93 8.28
CA ILE A 98 6.55 0.71 6.83
C ILE A 98 5.20 0.31 6.23
N GLY A 99 4.93 0.74 5.00
CA GLY A 99 3.75 0.31 4.24
C GLY A 99 3.75 0.71 2.77
N SER A 100 2.61 0.50 2.12
CA SER A 100 2.36 0.88 0.73
C SER A 100 1.85 2.32 0.59
N GLN A 101 1.67 2.79 -0.65
CA GLN A 101 1.00 4.08 -0.89
C GLN A 101 -0.45 4.09 -0.40
N ASP A 102 -1.12 2.94 -0.30
CA ASP A 102 -2.52 2.87 0.11
C ASP A 102 -2.67 3.30 1.57
N VAL A 103 -1.73 2.89 2.43
CA VAL A 103 -1.60 3.41 3.81
C VAL A 103 -1.31 4.91 3.80
N ALA A 104 -0.41 5.37 2.94
CA ALA A 104 -0.07 6.80 2.84
C ALA A 104 -1.25 7.68 2.40
N ALA A 105 -2.19 7.11 1.64
CA ALA A 105 -3.41 7.77 1.18
C ALA A 105 -4.55 7.72 2.22
N ASP A 106 -4.43 6.93 3.29
CA ASP A 106 -5.43 6.81 4.35
C ASP A 106 -5.05 7.64 5.58
N ILE A 107 -5.62 8.84 5.65
CA ILE A 107 -5.41 9.77 6.78
C ILE A 107 -5.84 9.19 8.13
N GLN A 108 -6.85 8.32 8.17
CA GLN A 108 -7.35 7.76 9.41
C GLN A 108 -6.36 6.73 9.95
N LEU A 109 -5.79 5.91 9.06
CA LEU A 109 -4.77 4.94 9.42
C LEU A 109 -3.48 5.65 9.89
N LEU A 110 -3.07 6.73 9.22
CA LEU A 110 -1.93 7.53 9.65
C LEU A 110 -2.15 8.13 11.06
N ARG A 111 -3.34 8.69 11.32
CA ARG A 111 -3.70 9.27 12.62
C ARG A 111 -3.86 8.22 13.72
N ALA A 112 -4.45 7.07 13.40
CA ALA A 112 -4.62 5.96 14.35
C ALA A 112 -3.26 5.45 14.85
N ASN A 113 -2.25 5.41 13.97
CA ASN A 113 -0.87 5.09 14.32
C ASN A 113 -0.07 6.29 14.85
N LYS A 114 -0.72 7.44 15.08
CA LYS A 114 -0.12 8.69 15.57
C LYS A 114 1.06 9.17 14.72
N ILE A 115 1.08 8.85 13.43
CA ILE A 115 2.14 9.25 12.52
C ILE A 115 2.15 10.77 12.39
N THR A 116 3.35 11.34 12.31
CA THR A 116 3.56 12.80 12.16
C THR A 116 4.54 13.12 11.04
N HIS A 117 5.44 12.19 10.74
CA HIS A 117 6.46 12.30 9.71
C HIS A 117 6.29 11.17 8.69
N VAL A 118 6.47 11.48 7.42
CA VAL A 118 6.32 10.52 6.33
C VAL A 118 7.53 10.60 5.39
N VAL A 119 8.19 9.48 5.17
CA VAL A 119 9.21 9.32 4.13
C VAL A 119 8.55 8.70 2.90
N ASN A 120 8.48 9.47 1.82
CA ASN A 120 7.98 9.01 0.53
C ASN A 120 9.17 8.67 -0.37
N ALA A 121 9.44 7.38 -0.56
CA ALA A 121 10.50 6.87 -1.41
C ALA A 121 9.96 6.42 -2.78
N ALA A 122 9.16 7.26 -3.43
CA ALA A 122 8.63 6.96 -4.76
C ALA A 122 8.49 8.19 -5.67
N THR A 123 9.04 8.07 -6.87
CA THR A 123 8.75 9.00 -7.97
C THR A 123 7.31 8.81 -8.47
N GLY A 124 6.61 9.92 -8.71
CA GLY A 124 5.25 9.94 -9.28
C GLY A 124 4.12 9.75 -8.25
N ILE A 125 4.45 9.55 -6.98
CA ILE A 125 3.47 9.49 -5.89
C ILE A 125 3.52 10.81 -5.13
N ARG A 126 2.39 11.50 -5.06
CA ARG A 126 2.27 12.76 -4.32
C ARG A 126 2.28 12.51 -2.82
N CYS A 127 2.75 13.49 -2.06
CA CYS A 127 2.51 13.55 -0.62
C CYS A 127 1.04 13.94 -0.40
N PHE A 128 0.22 13.03 0.11
CA PHE A 128 -1.24 13.20 0.14
C PHE A 128 -1.68 14.31 1.10
N PHE A 129 -0.95 14.50 2.20
CA PHE A 129 -1.36 15.33 3.33
C PHE A 129 -0.26 16.29 3.80
N GLU A 130 0.40 16.99 2.88
CA GLU A 130 1.52 17.91 3.13
C GLU A 130 1.25 19.00 4.19
N LYS A 131 -0.01 19.37 4.41
CA LYS A 131 -0.41 20.36 5.43
C LYS A 131 -0.50 19.78 6.85
N GLN A 132 -0.51 18.47 7.00
CA GLN A 132 -0.80 17.79 8.26
C GLN A 132 0.36 16.94 8.78
N PHE A 133 1.26 16.50 7.90
CA PHE A 133 2.42 15.70 8.23
C PHE A 133 3.66 16.34 7.61
N LYS A 134 4.82 16.12 8.23
CA LYS A 134 6.11 16.51 7.66
C LYS A 134 6.58 15.43 6.69
N TYR A 135 7.04 15.83 5.51
CA TYR A 135 7.47 14.87 4.49
C TYR A 135 8.96 14.98 4.19
N HIS A 136 9.58 13.84 3.96
CA HIS A 136 10.86 13.71 3.27
C HIS A 136 10.64 12.91 1.99
N LEU A 137 10.94 13.52 0.84
CA LEU A 137 10.68 12.92 -0.48
C LEU A 137 12.00 12.46 -1.11
N ILE A 138 12.11 11.15 -1.36
CA ILE A 138 13.18 10.54 -2.14
C ILE A 138 12.61 10.23 -3.53
N LYS A 139 13.01 11.02 -4.53
CA LYS A 139 12.56 10.87 -5.91
C LYS A 139 13.37 9.78 -6.60
N ILE A 140 12.98 8.52 -6.39
CA ILE A 140 13.65 7.37 -6.97
C ILE A 140 12.69 6.37 -7.64
N LEU A 141 13.13 5.82 -8.78
CA LEU A 141 12.48 4.69 -9.44
C LEU A 141 12.87 3.37 -8.77
N ASP A 142 12.08 2.32 -8.99
CA ASP A 142 12.41 0.99 -8.47
C ASP A 142 13.23 0.21 -9.51
N ASP A 143 14.40 0.76 -9.83
CA ASP A 143 15.29 0.22 -10.85
C ASP A 143 16.65 -0.10 -10.21
N PRO A 144 17.26 -1.26 -10.50
CA PRO A 144 18.58 -1.63 -9.97
C PRO A 144 19.72 -0.65 -10.30
N SER A 145 19.57 0.16 -11.36
CA SER A 145 20.57 1.15 -11.77
C SER A 145 20.45 2.50 -11.05
N GLU A 146 19.35 2.73 -10.32
CA GLU A 146 19.14 3.97 -9.57
C GLU A 146 20.01 4.01 -8.30
N ASP A 147 20.55 5.19 -7.99
CA ASP A 147 21.33 5.42 -6.78
C ASP A 147 20.41 5.82 -5.61
N ILE A 148 20.06 4.85 -4.77
CA ILE A 148 19.35 5.10 -3.52
C ILE A 148 20.29 5.47 -2.39
N LYS A 149 21.54 5.00 -2.44
CA LYS A 149 22.51 5.15 -1.35
C LYS A 149 22.77 6.60 -1.00
N SER A 150 22.95 7.46 -2.00
CA SER A 150 23.18 8.91 -1.79
C SER A 150 22.05 9.62 -1.05
N SER A 151 20.83 9.08 -1.12
CA SER A 151 19.65 9.64 -0.45
C SER A 151 19.38 9.01 0.92
N LEU A 152 20.10 7.96 1.32
CA LEU A 152 19.86 7.25 2.58
C LEU A 152 20.15 8.16 3.77
N MET A 153 21.37 8.70 3.91
CA MET A 153 21.74 9.50 5.09
C MET A 153 20.78 10.67 5.37
N PRO A 154 20.42 11.53 4.38
CA PRO A 154 19.44 12.59 4.61
C PRO A 154 18.07 12.09 5.08
N ALA A 155 17.62 10.93 4.58
CA ALA A 155 16.36 10.33 4.99
C ALA A 155 16.45 9.72 6.40
N LEU A 156 17.56 9.08 6.73
CA LEU A 156 17.83 8.52 8.05
C LEU A 156 17.91 9.61 9.12
N ASP A 157 18.58 10.72 8.85
CA ASP A 157 18.65 11.87 9.75
C ASP A 157 17.25 12.46 9.99
N PHE A 158 16.43 12.58 8.94
CA PHE A 158 15.04 13.00 9.08
C PHE A 158 14.22 12.06 9.97
N MET A 159 14.37 10.74 9.77
CA MET A 159 13.69 9.73 10.59
C MET A 159 14.18 9.80 12.05
N ARG A 160 15.48 9.91 12.26
CA ARG A 160 16.10 9.94 13.58
C ARG A 160 15.70 11.17 14.36
N HIS A 161 15.76 12.35 13.74
CA HIS A 161 15.28 13.59 14.34
C HIS A 161 13.82 13.50 14.76
N ALA A 162 12.96 12.86 13.95
CA ALA A 162 11.57 12.66 14.33
C ALA A 162 11.47 11.76 15.57
N VAL A 163 12.05 10.56 15.53
CA VAL A 163 12.00 9.60 16.65
C VAL A 163 12.56 10.22 17.94
N ASP A 164 13.73 10.87 17.86
CA ASP A 164 14.39 11.51 19.02
C ASP A 164 13.64 12.76 19.50
N SER A 165 12.96 13.50 18.63
CA SER A 165 12.14 14.67 19.04
C SER A 165 10.97 14.27 19.94
N GLY A 166 10.58 12.99 19.93
CA GLY A 166 9.63 12.41 20.89
C GLY A 166 10.21 12.12 22.28
N GLY A 167 11.54 12.08 22.38
CA GLY A 167 12.31 12.06 23.62
C GLY A 167 13.04 13.38 23.90
N ALA A 168 12.92 14.39 23.04
CA ALA A 168 13.49 15.72 23.22
C ALA A 168 12.56 16.59 24.09
N VAL A 169 12.29 16.11 25.31
CA VAL A 169 12.06 17.01 26.43
C VAL A 169 13.28 16.85 27.34
N SER A 170 14.06 17.93 27.36
CA SER A 170 15.12 18.28 28.31
C SER A 170 16.37 17.40 28.38
N LEU A 171 17.45 18.04 27.94
CA LEU A 171 18.62 18.33 28.76
C LEU A 171 18.97 17.31 29.84
N HIS A 172 20.16 16.75 29.68
CA HIS A 172 21.05 16.30 30.72
C HIS A 172 21.31 17.41 31.77
N PHE A 173 20.33 17.76 32.60
CA PHE A 173 20.52 18.34 33.93
C PHE A 173 19.18 18.34 34.68
N LEU A 174 19.12 17.60 35.79
CA LEU A 174 18.07 17.62 36.82
C LEU A 174 16.68 17.15 36.37
N THR A 175 16.37 15.87 36.54
CA THR A 175 15.53 15.40 37.67
C THR A 175 15.25 13.91 37.57
N PHE A 176 15.12 13.35 38.76
CA PHE A 176 14.80 11.98 39.11
C PHE A 176 13.35 11.64 38.68
N ASP A 177 13.14 10.39 38.26
CA ASP A 177 11.87 9.70 38.05
C ASP A 177 11.02 9.97 36.78
N LEU A 178 11.14 8.99 35.87
CA LEU A 178 10.21 8.50 34.84
C LEU A 178 10.29 9.13 33.42
N PRO A 179 11.09 8.57 32.49
CA PRO A 179 11.04 8.96 31.09
C PRO A 179 9.78 8.36 30.44
N CYS A 180 8.72 9.16 30.30
CA CYS A 180 7.64 8.84 29.37
C CYS A 180 8.14 9.14 27.95
N LYS A 181 8.98 8.25 27.43
CA LYS A 181 9.58 8.30 26.10
C LYS A 181 8.46 8.09 25.08
N THR A 182 7.90 9.16 24.51
CA THR A 182 6.89 9.04 23.46
C THR A 182 7.55 9.26 22.11
N ASP A 183 8.11 8.21 21.50
CA ASP A 183 8.68 8.29 20.15
C ASP A 183 7.65 8.93 19.21
N ILE A 184 8.06 9.93 18.43
CA ILE A 184 7.19 10.54 17.42
C ILE A 184 7.22 9.65 16.18
N PRO A 185 6.10 9.00 15.81
CA PRO A 185 6.12 7.96 14.78
C PRO A 185 6.37 8.50 13.37
N VAL A 186 7.24 7.81 12.65
CA VAL A 186 7.60 8.01 11.25
C VAL A 186 7.08 6.87 10.41
N PHE A 187 6.50 7.19 9.25
CA PHE A 187 6.01 6.21 8.29
C PHE A 187 6.79 6.27 6.99
N VAL A 188 7.32 5.15 6.55
CA VAL A 188 8.10 5.02 5.32
C VAL A 188 7.28 4.25 4.27
N HIS A 189 7.07 4.84 3.10
CA HIS A 189 6.37 4.18 2.02
C HIS A 189 7.02 4.41 0.66
N CYS A 190 6.64 3.57 -0.30
CA CYS A 190 6.89 3.79 -1.72
C CYS A 190 5.57 3.56 -2.48
N ASN A 191 5.61 2.85 -3.61
CA ASN A 191 4.40 2.42 -4.31
C ASN A 191 3.74 1.23 -3.60
N ALA A 192 4.41 0.09 -3.58
CA ALA A 192 3.88 -1.17 -3.04
C ALA A 192 4.38 -1.49 -1.62
N GLY A 193 5.31 -0.71 -1.08
CA GLY A 193 5.92 -1.02 0.21
C GLY A 193 6.80 -2.28 0.18
N ILE A 194 7.40 -2.61 -0.97
CA ILE A 194 8.14 -3.87 -1.21
C ILE A 194 9.64 -3.64 -1.30
N SER A 195 10.11 -2.75 -2.18
CA SER A 195 11.53 -2.55 -2.50
C SER A 195 12.06 -1.24 -1.89
N ARG A 196 11.91 -0.09 -2.56
CA ARG A 196 12.42 1.23 -2.13
C ARG A 196 12.23 1.58 -0.64
N SER A 197 11.00 1.49 -0.13
CA SER A 197 10.73 1.81 1.29
C SER A 197 11.37 0.81 2.25
N SER A 198 11.41 -0.48 1.87
CA SER A 198 12.10 -1.49 2.65
C SER A 198 13.60 -1.25 2.68
N THR A 199 14.20 -0.79 1.57
CA THR A 199 15.61 -0.39 1.52
C THR A 199 15.93 0.71 2.52
N VAL A 200 15.09 1.75 2.60
CA VAL A 200 15.25 2.84 3.58
C VAL A 200 15.14 2.30 5.01
N CYS A 201 14.14 1.45 5.29
CA CYS A 201 14.00 0.83 6.61
C CYS A 201 15.17 -0.09 6.99
N ILE A 202 15.71 -0.86 6.03
CA ILE A 202 16.89 -1.71 6.25
C ILE A 202 18.10 -0.83 6.58
N ALA A 203 18.33 0.24 5.81
CA ALA A 203 19.40 1.20 6.07
C ALA A 203 19.27 1.83 7.48
N TYR A 204 18.04 2.13 7.92
CA TYR A 204 17.78 2.63 9.26
C TYR A 204 18.21 1.65 10.35
N LEU A 205 17.88 0.35 10.20
CA LEU A 205 18.27 -0.67 11.18
C LEU A 205 19.78 -0.91 11.20
N ILE A 206 20.43 -0.86 10.04
CA ILE A 206 21.89 -0.95 9.94
C ILE A 206 22.55 0.21 10.69
N HIS A 207 22.07 1.44 10.42
CA HIS A 207 22.71 2.64 10.94
C HIS A 207 22.41 2.89 12.42
N TYR A 208 21.19 2.63 12.90
CA TYR A 208 20.80 2.98 14.28
C TYR A 208 20.49 1.81 15.21
N ALA A 209 20.49 0.56 14.71
CA ALA A 209 20.16 -0.62 15.51
C ALA A 209 21.13 -1.79 15.32
N ASP A 210 22.32 -1.53 14.75
CA ASP A 210 23.43 -2.49 14.60
C ASP A 210 23.08 -3.81 13.89
N HIS A 211 22.08 -3.78 13.00
CA HIS A 211 21.77 -4.92 12.15
C HIS A 211 22.76 -5.03 10.98
N THR A 212 23.07 -6.25 10.57
CA THR A 212 23.60 -6.52 9.22
C THR A 212 22.48 -6.42 8.20
N VAL A 213 22.80 -6.28 6.90
CA VAL A 213 21.77 -6.27 5.83
C VAL A 213 20.85 -7.50 5.93
N ASN A 214 21.43 -8.69 6.14
CA ASN A 214 20.65 -9.93 6.20
C ASN A 214 19.73 -9.96 7.43
N SER A 215 20.25 -9.61 8.61
CA SER A 215 19.46 -9.57 9.85
C SER A 215 18.32 -8.54 9.77
N ALA A 216 18.57 -7.37 9.18
CA ALA A 216 17.55 -6.35 8.96
C ALA A 216 16.43 -6.83 8.00
N ILE A 217 16.80 -7.54 6.93
CA ILE A 217 15.83 -8.12 5.99
C ILE A 217 14.96 -9.16 6.70
N GLU A 218 15.55 -10.08 7.46
CA GLU A 218 14.83 -11.11 8.20
C GLU A 218 13.88 -10.50 9.23
N HIS A 219 14.36 -9.49 9.98
CA HIS A 219 13.55 -8.76 10.94
C HIS A 219 12.34 -8.10 10.28
N ILE A 220 12.53 -7.33 9.21
CA ILE A 220 11.40 -6.65 8.54
C ILE A 220 10.48 -7.68 7.86
N LYS A 221 11.00 -8.80 7.33
CA LYS A 221 10.16 -9.89 6.79
C LYS A 221 9.24 -10.50 7.85
N SER A 222 9.66 -10.56 9.11
CA SER A 222 8.82 -11.09 10.20
C SER A 222 7.54 -10.27 10.42
N VAL A 223 7.59 -8.96 10.18
CA VAL A 223 6.45 -8.03 10.35
C VAL A 223 5.78 -7.68 9.03
N ARG A 224 6.50 -7.76 7.91
CA ARG A 224 6.02 -7.51 6.55
C ARG A 224 6.67 -8.49 5.56
N PRO A 225 6.12 -9.70 5.38
CA PRO A 225 6.74 -10.77 4.59
C PRO A 225 6.99 -10.45 3.12
N VAL A 226 6.25 -9.49 2.56
CA VAL A 226 6.30 -9.12 1.15
C VAL A 226 7.53 -8.30 0.75
N ILE A 227 8.35 -7.85 1.70
CA ILE A 227 9.51 -7.02 1.35
C ILE A 227 10.48 -7.80 0.46
N ARG A 228 11.03 -7.08 -0.51
CA ARG A 228 12.05 -7.57 -1.42
C ARG A 228 12.70 -6.37 -2.11
N PRO A 229 13.75 -5.77 -1.52
CA PRO A 229 14.61 -4.82 -2.22
C PRO A 229 15.06 -5.44 -3.56
N ASN A 230 15.18 -4.61 -4.59
CA ASN A 230 15.79 -5.05 -5.84
C ASN A 230 17.30 -5.32 -5.66
N ASP A 231 17.88 -6.10 -6.57
CA ASP A 231 19.27 -6.56 -6.42
C ASP A 231 20.30 -5.42 -6.41
N GLY A 232 20.05 -4.35 -7.18
CA GLY A 232 20.91 -3.16 -7.19
C GLY A 232 20.91 -2.43 -5.84
N PHE A 233 19.73 -2.32 -5.21
CA PHE A 233 19.61 -1.76 -3.87
C PHE A 233 20.23 -2.67 -2.81
N LEU A 234 20.19 -3.99 -2.95
CA LEU A 234 20.88 -4.90 -2.05
C LEU A 234 22.41 -4.71 -2.11
N VAL A 235 22.97 -4.54 -3.30
CA VAL A 235 24.41 -4.24 -3.46
C VAL A 235 24.75 -2.91 -2.79
N GLN A 236 23.94 -1.88 -3.01
CA GLN A 236 24.12 -0.57 -2.38
C GLN A 236 24.00 -0.62 -0.85
N LEU A 237 23.07 -1.42 -0.31
CA LEU A 237 22.92 -1.62 1.13
C LEU A 237 24.13 -2.30 1.77
N ARG A 238 24.78 -3.25 1.08
CA ARG A 238 26.01 -3.88 1.57
C ARG A 238 27.16 -2.86 1.66
N SER A 239 27.32 -2.05 0.62
CA SER A 239 28.28 -0.93 0.64
C SER A 239 27.96 0.06 1.76
N PHE A 240 26.67 0.38 1.97
CA PHE A 240 26.25 1.26 3.05
C PHE A 240 26.50 0.67 4.45
N GLU A 241 26.36 -0.65 4.64
CA GLU A 241 26.67 -1.33 5.91
C GLU A 241 28.15 -1.14 6.31
N GLU A 242 29.05 -1.28 5.35
CA GLU A 242 30.49 -1.07 5.56
C GLU A 242 30.80 0.39 5.92
N GLU A 243 30.26 1.35 5.16
CA GLU A 243 30.41 2.79 5.42
C GLU A 243 29.83 3.18 6.79
N SER A 244 28.64 2.67 7.12
CA SER A 244 27.98 2.93 8.39
C SER A 244 28.77 2.38 9.57
N ARG A 245 29.48 1.25 9.42
CA ARG A 245 30.33 0.70 10.48
C ARG A 245 31.54 1.60 10.73
N GLN A 246 32.20 2.05 9.66
CA GLN A 246 33.33 2.97 9.75
C GLN A 246 32.93 4.30 10.41
N LEU A 247 31.77 4.87 10.04
CA LEU A 247 31.27 6.11 10.64
C LEU A 247 31.00 5.99 12.16
N LYS A 248 30.64 4.80 12.64
CA LYS A 248 30.45 4.53 14.07
C LYS A 248 31.77 4.36 14.83
N GLU A 249 32.82 3.90 14.16
CA GLU A 249 34.15 3.75 14.77
C GLU A 249 34.89 5.09 14.88
N LEU A 250 34.50 6.09 14.09
CA LEU A 250 35.10 7.43 14.10
C LEU A 250 34.47 8.41 15.11
N ASN A 251 33.32 8.09 15.71
CA ASN A 251 32.57 8.95 16.62
C ASN A 251 32.39 8.31 18.00
#